data_AF-A0A645I2I6-F1
#
_entry.id   AF-A0A645I2I6-F1
#
_cell.length_a   1.000
_cell.length_b   1.000
_cell.length_c   1.000
_cell.angle_alpha   90.00
_cell.angle_beta   90.00
_cell.angle_gamma   90.00
#
_symmetry.space_group_name_H-M   'P 1'
#
loop_
_entity.id
_entity.type
_entity.pdbx_description
1 polymer ?
#
loop_
_entity_poly.entity_id
_entity_poly.type
_entity_poly.pdbx_seq_one_letter_code
_entity_poly.pdbx_strand_id
1 'polypeptide(L)'
;MPIGLTYTLFGLMGIATASFALTWACAKEVNPPQLSGMSTSVTNMGGFLAGALLQPAVGAIMDLGWDGTIVDGVRIYSVTDFRLGIGLIALAGLIGLLSSLFLRETGCRNIWRPATP
;
A
#
# COMPACT_ATOMS: atom_id res chain seq x y z
N MET A 1 -9.31 -12.90 19.31
CA MET A 1 -8.25 -11.88 19.47
C MET A 1 -8.65 -10.97 20.62
N PRO A 2 -7.78 -10.69 21.60
CA PRO A 2 -8.10 -9.77 22.69
C PRO A 2 -8.42 -8.38 22.13
N ILE A 3 -9.55 -7.81 22.54
CA ILE A 3 -10.13 -6.58 21.97
C ILE A 3 -9.16 -5.39 22.01
N GLY A 4 -8.36 -5.28 23.08
CA GLY A 4 -7.34 -4.22 23.21
C GLY A 4 -6.28 -4.28 22.11
N LEU A 5 -5.80 -5.47 21.75
CA LEU A 5 -4.80 -5.66 20.69
C LEU A 5 -5.33 -5.19 19.33
N THR A 6 -6.60 -5.51 19.03
CA THR A 6 -7.25 -5.09 17.79
C THR A 6 -7.35 -3.57 17.67
N TYR A 7 -7.74 -2.88 18.75
CA TYR A 7 -7.80 -1.42 18.76
C TYR A 7 -6.42 -0.77 18.61
N THR A 8 -5.39 -1.30 19.28
CA THR A 8 -4.02 -0.81 19.12
C THR A 8 -3.52 -1.01 17.70
N LEU A 9 -3.76 -2.18 17.09
CA LEU A 9 -3.38 -2.46 15.70
C LEU A 9 -4.07 -1.50 14.73
N PHE A 10 -5.38 -1.28 14.86
CA PHE A 10 -6.09 -0.31 14.02
C PHE A 10 -5.61 1.13 14.23
N GLY A 11 -5.29 1.52 15.48
CA GLY A 11 -4.70 2.82 15.77
C GLY A 11 -3.35 3.02 15.09
N LEU A 12 -2.45 2.03 15.17
CA LEU A 12 -1.16 2.04 14.50
C LEU A 12 -1.30 2.08 12.97
N MET A 13 -2.26 1.34 12.41
CA MET A 13 -2.57 1.38 10.98
C MET A 13 -3.01 2.77 10.54
N GLY A 14 -3.84 3.45 11.33
CA GLY A 14 -4.27 4.82 11.06
C GLY A 14 -3.11 5.82 11.07
N ILE A 15 -2.20 5.71 12.04
CA ILE A 15 -0.99 6.55 12.10
C ILE A 15 -0.08 6.31 10.90
N ALA A 16 0.16 5.05 10.54
CA ALA A 16 0.98 4.70 9.37
C ALA A 16 0.35 5.19 8.05
N THR A 17 -0.98 5.30 7.98
CA THR A 17 -1.67 5.83 6.81
C THR A 17 -1.37 7.32 6.61
N ALA A 18 -1.06 8.08 7.66
CA ALA A 18 -0.68 9.50 7.52
C ALA A 18 0.62 9.67 6.71
N SER A 19 1.54 8.72 6.77
CA SER A 19 2.79 8.71 5.98
C SER A 19 2.52 8.71 4.47
N PHE A 20 1.35 8.25 4.03
CA PHE A 20 0.96 8.25 2.62
C PHE A 20 0.94 9.66 2.01
N ALA A 21 0.49 10.66 2.78
CA ALA A 21 0.49 12.06 2.33
C ALA A 21 1.92 12.62 2.18
N LEU A 22 2.86 12.12 2.98
CA LEU A 22 4.27 12.51 2.93
C LEU A 22 4.92 12.09 1.59
N THR A 23 4.48 10.98 0.99
CA THR A 23 4.97 10.50 -0.31
C THR A 23 4.84 11.55 -1.41
N TRP A 24 3.73 12.29 -1.45
CA TRP A 24 3.55 13.38 -2.42
C TRP A 24 4.49 14.56 -2.14
N ALA A 25 4.74 14.89 -0.87
CA ALA A 25 5.69 15.93 -0.51
C ALA A 25 7.12 15.55 -0.95
N CYS A 26 7.58 14.33 -0.63
CA CYS A 26 8.88 13.82 -1.05
C CYS A 26 8.99 13.76 -2.60
N ALA A 27 7.95 13.30 -3.30
CA ALA A 27 7.95 13.23 -4.75
C ALA A 27 8.05 14.61 -5.42
N LYS A 28 7.50 15.66 -4.81
CA LYS A 28 7.64 17.05 -5.30
C LYS A 28 9.02 17.61 -5.03
N GLU A 29 9.65 17.28 -3.91
CA GLU A 29 10.94 17.82 -3.49
C GLU A 29 12.14 17.25 -4.25
N VAL A 30 12.03 16.03 -4.77
CA VAL A 30 13.09 15.38 -5.57
C VAL A 30 13.12 15.90 -7.02
N ASN A 31 12.00 16.42 -7.53
CA ASN A 31 11.85 16.79 -8.95
C ASN A 31 11.90 18.31 -9.18
N PRO A 32 12.35 18.77 -10.36
CA PRO A 32 12.37 20.19 -10.70
C PRO A 32 10.97 20.81 -10.56
N PRO A 33 10.86 22.07 -10.12
CA PRO A 33 9.56 22.72 -9.88
C PRO A 33 8.65 22.74 -11.12
N GLN A 34 9.22 22.70 -12.32
CA GLN A 34 8.49 22.61 -13.60
C GLN A 34 7.87 21.22 -13.87
N LEU A 35 8.36 20.14 -13.25
CA LEU A 35 7.87 18.77 -13.40
C LEU A 35 7.22 18.20 -12.12
N SER A 36 7.11 19.03 -11.07
CA SER A 36 6.53 18.66 -9.77
C SER A 36 5.08 18.14 -9.89
N GLY A 37 4.30 18.71 -10.82
CA GLY A 37 2.95 18.25 -11.15
C GLY A 37 2.93 16.83 -11.73
N MET A 38 3.86 16.51 -12.64
CA MET A 38 3.97 15.17 -13.25
C MET A 38 4.45 14.11 -12.25
N SER A 39 5.37 14.48 -11.35
CA SER A 39 5.84 13.58 -10.27
C SER A 39 4.70 13.19 -9.32
N THR A 40 3.87 14.17 -8.96
CA THR A 40 2.74 13.96 -8.05
C THR A 40 1.65 13.10 -8.70
N SER A 41 1.37 13.30 -10.00
CA SER A 41 0.37 12.50 -10.72
C SER A 41 0.78 11.04 -10.89
N VAL A 42 2.05 10.77 -11.19
CA VAL A 42 2.59 9.39 -11.24
C VAL A 42 2.46 8.70 -9.87
N THR A 43 2.78 9.41 -8.80
CA THR A 43 2.64 8.89 -7.43
C THR A 43 1.17 8.59 -7.09
N ASN A 44 0.24 9.46 -7.51
CA ASN A 44 -1.19 9.23 -7.33
C ASN A 44 -1.71 8.02 -8.12
N MET A 45 -1.29 7.86 -9.38
CA MET A 45 -1.63 6.70 -10.20
C MET A 45 -1.13 5.39 -9.58
N GLY A 46 0.05 5.39 -8.97
CA GLY A 46 0.59 4.21 -8.29
C GLY A 46 -0.31 3.70 -7.17
N GLY A 47 -0.89 4.59 -6.36
CA GLY A 47 -1.84 4.23 -5.30
C GLY A 47 -3.12 3.61 -5.85
N PHE A 48 -3.69 4.19 -6.90
CA PHE A 48 -4.88 3.63 -7.57
C PHE A 48 -4.59 2.28 -8.23
N LEU A 49 -3.45 2.15 -8.90
CA LEU A 49 -3.03 0.90 -9.53
C LEU A 49 -2.83 -0.20 -8.47
N ALA A 50 -2.21 0.13 -7.33
CA ALA A 50 -2.03 -0.83 -6.24
C ALA A 50 -3.37 -1.32 -5.71
N GLY A 51 -4.35 -0.44 -5.48
CA GLY A 51 -5.72 -0.83 -5.09
C GLY A 51 -6.40 -1.70 -6.16
N ALA A 52 -6.29 -1.30 -7.42
CA ALA A 52 -6.87 -2.01 -8.56
C ALA A 52 -6.26 -3.40 -8.80
N LEU A 53 -5.00 -3.62 -8.43
CA LEU A 53 -4.33 -4.93 -8.52
C LEU A 53 -4.56 -5.77 -7.26
N LEU A 54 -4.57 -5.15 -6.07
CA LEU A 54 -4.77 -5.85 -4.80
C LEU A 54 -6.18 -6.44 -4.68
N GLN A 55 -7.22 -5.70 -5.12
CA GLN A 55 -8.60 -6.21 -5.10
C GLN A 55 -8.77 -7.56 -5.82
N PRO A 56 -8.40 -7.69 -7.11
CA PRO A 56 -8.50 -8.96 -7.83
C PRO A 56 -7.49 -9.99 -7.34
N ALA A 57 -6.29 -9.59 -6.90
CA ALA A 57 -5.31 -10.53 -6.37
C ALA A 57 -5.77 -11.21 -5.06
N VAL A 58 -6.35 -10.44 -4.14
CA VAL A 58 -6.96 -11.01 -2.92
C VAL A 58 -8.13 -11.92 -3.28
N GLY A 59 -8.99 -11.49 -4.22
CA GLY A 59 -10.10 -12.32 -4.71
C GLY A 59 -9.63 -13.64 -5.33
N ALA A 60 -8.58 -13.61 -6.15
CA ALA A 60 -8.00 -14.81 -6.77
C ALA A 60 -7.39 -15.75 -5.73
N ILE A 61 -6.68 -15.24 -4.71
CA ILE A 61 -6.12 -16.09 -3.63
C ILE A 61 -7.22 -16.72 -2.79
N MET A 62 -8.29 -15.98 -2.52
CA MET A 62 -9.47 -16.55 -1.83
C MET A 62 -10.16 -17.61 -2.68
N ASP A 63 -10.26 -17.42 -4.00
CA ASP A 63 -10.80 -18.41 -4.93
C ASP A 63 -9.87 -19.64 -5.12
N LEU A 64 -8.56 -19.50 -4.96
CA LEU A 64 -7.57 -20.59 -5.01
C LEU A 64 -7.56 -21.45 -3.75
N GLY A 65 -7.82 -20.85 -2.58
CA GLY A 65 -7.97 -21.57 -1.32
C GLY A 65 -9.35 -22.24 -1.17
N TRP A 66 -10.29 -21.84 -2.01
CA TRP A 66 -11.66 -22.34 -1.95
C TRP A 66 -11.74 -23.83 -2.35
N ASP A 67 -12.05 -24.67 -1.36
CA ASP A 67 -12.13 -26.13 -1.46
C ASP A 67 -13.44 -26.63 -2.13
N GLY A 68 -14.04 -25.82 -3.01
CA GLY A 68 -15.29 -26.16 -3.73
C GLY A 68 -16.55 -26.24 -2.86
N THR A 69 -16.48 -25.85 -1.59
CA THR A 69 -17.62 -25.93 -0.67
C THR A 69 -18.62 -24.81 -0.95
N ILE A 70 -19.79 -25.16 -1.51
CA ILE A 70 -20.94 -24.28 -1.73
C ILE A 70 -22.05 -24.71 -0.77
N VAL A 71 -22.53 -23.79 0.07
CA VAL A 71 -23.76 -23.97 0.84
C VAL A 71 -24.73 -22.88 0.39
N ASP A 72 -25.92 -23.28 -0.03
CA ASP A 72 -26.99 -22.36 -0.46
C ASP A 72 -26.61 -21.38 -1.60
N GLY A 73 -25.74 -21.82 -2.53
CA GLY A 73 -25.30 -20.99 -3.65
C GLY A 73 -24.26 -19.92 -3.28
N VAL A 74 -23.82 -19.88 -2.02
CA VAL A 74 -22.78 -18.97 -1.52
C VAL A 74 -21.49 -19.74 -1.28
N ARG A 75 -20.36 -19.22 -1.78
CA ARG A 75 -19.03 -19.78 -1.53
C ARG A 75 -18.69 -19.58 -0.04
N ILE A 76 -18.63 -20.65 0.73
CA ILE A 76 -18.15 -20.59 2.11
C ILE A 76 -16.62 -20.71 2.07
N TYR A 77 -15.96 -19.61 2.44
CA TYR A 77 -14.51 -19.57 2.60
C TYR A 77 -14.13 -20.07 3.99
N SER A 78 -13.09 -20.89 4.06
CA SER A 78 -12.55 -21.35 5.34
C SER A 78 -11.78 -20.22 6.04
N VAL A 79 -11.62 -20.32 7.36
CA VAL A 79 -10.78 -19.40 8.14
C VAL A 79 -9.33 -19.37 7.61
N THR A 80 -8.88 -20.47 7.00
CA THR A 80 -7.56 -20.57 6.35
C THR A 80 -7.46 -19.65 5.13
N ASP A 81 -8.49 -19.57 4.30
CA ASP A 81 -8.51 -18.73 3.09
C ASP A 81 -8.51 -17.25 3.44
N PHE A 82 -9.24 -16.90 4.50
CA PHE A 82 -9.24 -15.55 5.04
C PHE A 82 -7.87 -15.16 5.60
N ARG A 83 -7.16 -16.09 6.27
CA ARG A 83 -5.78 -15.87 6.71
C ARG A 83 -4.81 -15.69 5.55
N LEU A 84 -4.99 -16.42 4.44
CA LEU A 84 -4.18 -16.26 3.23
C LEU A 84 -4.43 -14.89 2.56
N GLY A 85 -5.70 -14.46 2.46
CA GLY A 85 -6.05 -13.13 1.94
C GLY A 85 -5.49 -11.99 2.78
N ILE A 86 -5.63 -12.05 4.11
CA ILE A 86 -4.99 -11.09 5.03
C ILE A 86 -3.46 -11.15 4.92
N GLY A 87 -2.89 -12.35 4.78
CA GLY A 87 -1.45 -12.55 4.58
C GLY A 87 -0.92 -11.85 3.34
N LEU A 88 -1.67 -11.87 2.23
CA LEU A 88 -1.31 -11.14 1.01
C LEU A 88 -1.28 -9.62 1.24
N ILE A 89 -2.28 -9.08 1.93
CA ILE A 89 -2.35 -7.66 2.25
C ILE A 89 -1.19 -7.28 3.18
N ALA A 90 -0.87 -8.12 4.16
CA ALA A 90 0.28 -7.92 5.04
C ALA A 90 1.61 -7.93 4.26
N LEU A 91 1.78 -8.85 3.29
CA LEU A 91 2.96 -8.91 2.42
C LEU A 91 3.09 -7.64 1.56
N ALA A 92 1.98 -7.17 0.96
CA ALA A 92 1.97 -5.93 0.19
C ALA A 92 2.37 -4.72 1.06
N GLY A 93 1.87 -4.66 2.30
CA GLY A 93 2.30 -3.68 3.29
C GLY A 93 3.79 -3.78 3.62
N LEU A 94 4.33 -4.99 3.73
CA LEU A 94 5.75 -5.22 4.01
C LEU A 94 6.64 -4.79 2.84
N ILE A 95 6.22 -5.03 1.60
CA ILE A 95 6.89 -4.51 0.40
C ILE A 95 6.87 -2.97 0.41
N GLY A 96 5.73 -2.36 0.77
CA GLY A 96 5.62 -0.91 0.92
C GLY A 96 6.56 -0.36 1.98
N LEU A 97 6.66 -1.03 3.14
CA LEU A 97 7.58 -0.67 4.22
C LEU A 97 9.04 -0.77 3.75
N LEU A 98 9.43 -1.88 3.13
CA LEU A 98 10.78 -2.04 2.58
C LEU A 98 11.08 -0.98 1.53
N SER A 99 10.13 -0.68 0.65
CA SER A 99 10.27 0.38 -0.36
C SER A 99 10.44 1.76 0.27
N SER A 100 9.78 2.02 1.41
CA SER A 100 9.93 3.28 2.15
C SER A 100 11.33 3.47 2.76
N LEU A 101 12.07 2.39 3.03
CA LEU A 101 13.47 2.49 3.49
C LEU A 101 14.41 2.98 2.38
N PHE A 102 14.01 2.82 1.12
CA PHE A 102 14.73 3.39 -0.02
C PHE A 102 14.35 4.84 -0.32
N LEU A 103 13.29 5.37 0.33
CA LEU A 103 12.98 6.79 0.25
C LEU A 103 14.06 7.57 0.99
N ARG A 104 14.84 8.35 0.23
CA ARG A 104 15.85 9.22 0.77
C ARG A 104 15.18 10.49 1.28
N GLU A 105 15.32 10.80 2.56
CA GLU A 105 14.80 12.03 3.14
C GLU A 105 15.38 13.25 2.43
N THR A 106 14.50 14.07 1.87
CA THR A 106 14.84 15.33 1.17
C THR A 106 15.01 16.51 2.11
N GLY A 107 14.67 16.36 3.40
CA GLY A 107 14.93 17.34 4.44
C GLY A 107 14.28 18.71 4.20
N CYS A 108 13.11 18.74 3.54
CA CYS A 108 12.41 19.96 3.12
C CYS A 108 13.29 20.91 2.26
N ARG A 109 14.33 20.38 1.63
CA ARG A 109 15.23 21.12 0.75
C ARG A 109 15.12 20.57 -0.66
N ASN A 110 14.82 21.45 -1.59
CA ASN A 110 14.87 21.12 -3.01
C ASN A 110 16.33 20.83 -3.38
N ILE A 111 16.67 19.53 -3.51
CA ILE A 111 18.00 19.03 -3.84
C ILE A 111 18.27 19.07 -5.36
N TRP A 112 17.35 19.62 -6.15
CA TRP A 112 17.54 19.79 -7.58
C TRP A 112 18.78 20.67 -7.84
N ARG A 113 19.81 20.05 -8.41
CA ARG A 113 20.92 20.75 -9.04
C ARG A 113 20.64 20.80 -10.54
N PRO A 114 20.74 21.96 -11.20
CA PRO A 114 20.78 21.98 -12.65
C PRO A 114 21.95 21.11 -13.12
N ALA A 115 21.72 20.28 -14.14
CA ALA A 115 22.80 19.60 -14.83
C ALA A 115 23.78 20.67 -15.31
N THR A 116 25.00 20.65 -14.79
CA THR A 116 26.08 21.52 -15.27
C THR A 116 26.33 21.20 -16.76
N PRO A 117 26.54 22.23 -17.59
CA PRO A 117 26.69 22.09 -19.05
C PRO A 117 27.95 21.29 -19.44
#